data_AF-A0A6V7VFQ4-F1
#
_entry.id   AF-A0A6V7VFQ4-F1
#
_cell.length_a   1.000
_cell.length_b   1.000
_cell.length_c   1.000
_cell.angle_alpha   90.00
_cell.angle_beta   90.00
_cell.angle_gamma   90.00
#
_symmetry.space_group_name_H-M   'P 1'
#
loop_
_entity.id
_entity.type
_entity.pdbx_description
1 polymer ?
#
loop_
_entity_poly.entity_id
_entity_poly.type
_entity_poly.pdbx_seq_one_letter_code
_entity_poly.pdbx_strand_id
1 'polypeptide(L)'
;MKIFLTHPLIQLIISSSFILICVAVDRSNFKTCEQAAFCKRHRAKANNPVYNVQPNSIKANDSAVEAVLESSVNKLKLILALLEYGKVRMVIDEIDPIRQRFHPTIALDGEPKQQKFSNFEHSGSSASFVANFGEKNSYKIVIEYIPFRVNIFTDDKLILSVNSRQLLKFEHYRNKVGDGAEDGEGFWEETFKGHTDTKPFGSSSIGLDVSFIGYKFLYGLPEHSESFTLKSTTYTDPYRLYNLDVFEYELENGMALYGSIPFAIAHGKKRTAAVLWLNAAETWVDVNLAIDKGFILFVFD
;
A
#
# COMPACT_ATOMS: atom_id res chain seq x y z
N MET A 1 14.75 65.46 -26.36
CA MET A 1 15.25 64.14 -26.79
C MET A 1 14.30 63.07 -26.24
N LYS A 2 13.19 62.82 -26.93
CA LYS A 2 12.21 61.78 -26.57
C LYS A 2 12.59 60.51 -27.31
N ILE A 3 13.24 59.58 -26.61
CA ILE A 3 13.55 58.26 -27.17
C ILE A 3 12.25 57.46 -27.20
N PHE A 4 11.85 57.07 -28.41
CA PHE A 4 10.64 56.31 -28.71
C PHE A 4 10.68 54.93 -28.04
N LEU A 5 9.82 54.71 -27.05
CA LEU A 5 9.43 53.39 -26.54
C LEU A 5 8.24 52.84 -27.37
N THR A 6 8.39 52.77 -28.69
CA THR A 6 7.33 52.29 -29.61
C THR A 6 7.82 51.16 -30.51
N HIS A 7 8.77 50.34 -30.04
CA HIS A 7 9.14 49.13 -30.76
C HIS A 7 8.20 47.99 -30.33
N PRO A 8 7.38 47.40 -31.23
CA PRO A 8 6.43 46.35 -30.87
C PRO A 8 7.11 45.11 -30.27
N LEU A 9 8.41 44.91 -30.52
CA LEU A 9 9.25 43.92 -29.85
C LEU A 9 9.42 44.16 -28.34
N ILE A 10 9.54 45.42 -27.90
CA ILE A 10 9.72 45.75 -26.47
C ILE A 10 8.39 45.54 -25.73
N GLN A 11 7.26 45.87 -26.35
CA GLN A 11 5.94 45.54 -25.79
C GLN A 11 5.71 44.03 -25.73
N LEU A 12 6.14 43.25 -26.75
CA LEU A 12 6.04 41.79 -26.74
C LEU A 12 6.92 41.14 -25.66
N ILE A 13 8.13 41.65 -25.44
CA ILE A 13 9.06 41.18 -24.39
C ILE A 13 8.52 41.53 -22.99
N ILE A 14 7.93 42.72 -22.81
CA ILE A 14 7.32 43.12 -21.53
C ILE A 14 6.02 42.32 -21.28
N SER A 15 5.20 42.04 -22.30
CA SER A 15 4.02 41.17 -22.15
C SER A 15 4.35 39.69 -21.96
N SER A 16 5.47 39.21 -22.50
CA SER A 16 6.00 37.86 -22.25
C SER A 16 6.58 37.70 -20.84
N SER A 17 6.97 38.79 -20.19
CA SER A 17 7.55 38.80 -18.84
C SER A 17 6.50 38.77 -17.71
N PHE A 18 5.20 38.83 -18.04
CA PHE A 18 4.09 38.67 -17.09
C PHE A 18 3.38 37.32 -17.26
N ILE A 19 4.14 36.24 -17.46
CA ILE A 19 3.63 34.92 -17.10
C ILE A 19 3.60 34.89 -15.58
N LEU A 20 2.48 35.32 -15.00
CA LEU A 20 2.13 35.05 -13.63
C LEU A 20 2.17 33.53 -13.44
N ILE A 21 3.16 33.04 -12.70
CA ILE A 21 3.12 31.70 -12.15
C ILE A 21 2.02 31.74 -11.09
N CYS A 22 0.79 31.47 -11.49
CA CYS A 22 -0.28 31.18 -10.55
C CYS A 22 0.10 29.88 -9.86
N VAL A 23 0.57 29.97 -8.62
CA VAL A 23 0.72 28.82 -7.75
C VAL A 23 -0.68 28.52 -7.24
N ALA A 24 -1.32 27.48 -7.76
CA ALA A 24 -2.67 27.12 -7.32
C ALA A 24 -2.60 26.48 -5.92
N VAL A 25 -1.62 25.61 -5.65
CA VAL A 25 -1.43 25.05 -4.30
C VAL A 25 -0.03 25.33 -3.75
N ASP A 26 0.05 25.78 -2.50
CA ASP A 26 1.33 25.82 -1.76
C ASP A 26 1.71 24.40 -1.31
N ARG A 27 2.39 23.68 -2.21
CA ARG A 27 2.88 22.31 -1.99
C ARG A 27 3.78 22.20 -0.76
N SER A 28 4.42 23.29 -0.31
CA SER A 28 5.28 23.25 0.87
C SER A 28 4.53 22.95 2.16
N ASN A 29 3.19 23.11 2.19
CA ASN A 29 2.34 22.76 3.33
C ASN A 29 2.06 21.25 3.45
N PHE A 30 2.41 20.46 2.44
CA PHE A 30 2.06 19.05 2.37
C PHE A 30 3.32 18.20 2.20
N LYS A 31 3.51 17.23 3.11
CA LYS A 31 4.66 16.32 3.02
C LYS A 31 4.70 15.60 1.67
N THR A 32 5.87 15.59 1.04
CA THR A 32 6.23 14.59 0.02
C THR A 32 6.55 13.25 0.68
N CYS A 33 6.66 12.17 -0.10
CA CYS A 33 7.08 10.88 0.46
C CYS A 33 8.48 10.94 1.10
N GLU A 34 9.38 11.75 0.54
CA GLU A 34 10.73 11.94 1.09
C GLU A 34 10.71 12.67 2.45
N GLN A 35 9.70 13.51 2.70
CA GLN A 35 9.50 14.21 3.96
C GLN A 35 8.69 13.41 4.99
N ALA A 36 8.00 12.34 4.58
CA ALA A 36 7.33 11.42 5.48
C ALA A 36 8.26 10.23 5.75
N ALA A 37 8.87 10.19 6.94
CA ALA A 37 10.00 9.29 7.20
C ALA A 37 9.67 7.80 6.96
N PHE A 38 8.46 7.36 7.32
CA PHE A 38 8.02 5.98 7.05
C PHE A 38 7.90 5.72 5.53
N CYS A 39 7.31 6.64 4.76
CA CYS A 39 7.21 6.52 3.32
C CYS A 39 8.60 6.39 2.68
N LYS A 40 9.51 7.30 3.03
CA LYS A 40 10.93 7.26 2.61
C LYS A 40 11.57 5.91 2.92
N ARG A 41 11.45 5.40 4.16
CA ARG A 41 12.05 4.12 4.58
C ARG A 41 11.48 2.91 3.84
N HIS A 42 10.20 2.90 3.48
CA HIS A 42 9.62 1.80 2.68
C HIS A 42 9.98 1.92 1.20
N ARG A 43 9.98 3.15 0.67
CA ARG A 43 10.27 3.42 -0.75
C ARG A 43 11.72 3.16 -1.12
N ALA A 44 12.66 3.39 -0.20
CA ALA A 44 14.07 3.08 -0.37
C ALA A 44 14.34 1.58 -0.60
N LYS A 45 13.46 0.69 -0.13
CA LYS A 45 13.56 -0.78 -0.24
C LYS A 45 14.88 -1.39 0.27
N ALA A 46 15.67 -0.60 0.99
CA ALA A 46 16.94 -1.04 1.54
C ALA A 46 16.70 -1.93 2.75
N ASN A 47 17.39 -3.08 2.79
CA ASN A 47 17.39 -4.01 3.91
C ASN A 47 15.99 -4.51 4.33
N ASN A 48 15.07 -4.68 3.39
CA ASN A 48 13.77 -5.27 3.70
C ASN A 48 13.96 -6.70 4.25
N PRO A 49 13.40 -7.01 5.44
CA PRO A 49 13.49 -8.35 5.99
C PRO A 49 12.72 -9.34 5.10
N VAL A 50 13.33 -10.49 4.83
CA VAL A 50 12.66 -11.59 4.14
C VAL A 50 11.87 -12.40 5.16
N TYR A 51 10.55 -12.41 5.00
CA TYR A 51 9.67 -13.25 5.81
C TYR A 51 9.53 -14.64 5.20
N ASN A 52 9.58 -15.64 6.07
CA ASN A 52 9.30 -17.03 5.74
C ASN A 52 8.17 -17.55 6.62
N VAL A 53 7.35 -18.45 6.09
CA VAL A 53 6.36 -19.18 6.88
C VAL A 53 7.05 -20.33 7.61
N GLN A 54 6.81 -20.47 8.91
CA GLN A 54 7.28 -21.62 9.68
C GLN A 54 6.39 -22.84 9.41
N PRO A 55 6.87 -23.91 8.74
CA PRO A 55 6.00 -25.01 8.31
C PRO A 55 5.24 -25.68 9.46
N ASN A 56 5.91 -25.89 10.60
CA ASN A 56 5.34 -26.52 11.79
C ASN A 56 4.32 -25.63 12.54
N SER A 57 4.17 -24.36 12.15
CA SER A 57 3.23 -23.43 12.77
C SER A 57 1.85 -23.43 12.09
N ILE A 58 1.72 -24.09 10.94
CA ILE A 58 0.50 -24.09 10.13
C ILE A 58 -0.63 -24.78 10.89
N LYS A 59 -1.72 -24.04 11.09
CA LYS A 59 -2.96 -24.54 11.66
C LYS A 59 -4.09 -24.14 10.73
N ALA A 60 -4.91 -25.09 10.29
CA ALA A 60 -6.08 -24.80 9.48
C ALA A 60 -7.34 -25.30 10.19
N ASN A 61 -8.41 -24.52 10.11
CA ASN A 61 -9.77 -25.00 10.33
C ASN A 61 -10.49 -25.10 8.98
N ASP A 62 -11.81 -25.26 8.99
CA ASP A 62 -12.60 -25.42 7.75
C ASP A 62 -12.59 -24.18 6.83
N SER A 63 -12.24 -22.99 7.31
CA SER A 63 -12.37 -21.71 6.57
C SER A 63 -11.22 -20.71 6.75
N ALA A 64 -10.24 -20.99 7.61
CA ALA A 64 -9.07 -20.16 7.83
C ALA A 64 -7.79 -20.97 8.03
N VAL A 65 -6.66 -20.39 7.61
CA VAL A 65 -5.30 -20.88 7.83
C VAL A 65 -4.55 -19.86 8.66
N GLU A 66 -4.00 -20.30 9.79
CA GLU A 66 -3.08 -19.54 10.64
C GLU A 66 -1.65 -20.05 10.48
N ALA A 67 -0.68 -19.14 10.52
CA ALA A 67 0.74 -19.47 10.49
C ALA A 67 1.58 -18.42 11.22
N VAL A 68 2.82 -18.76 11.54
CA VAL A 68 3.84 -17.82 12.00
C VAL A 68 4.73 -17.44 10.81
N LEU A 69 4.84 -16.14 10.56
CA LEU A 69 5.87 -15.56 9.71
C LEU A 69 7.09 -15.22 10.56
N GLU A 70 8.28 -15.56 10.10
CA GLU A 70 9.54 -15.25 10.76
C GLU A 70 10.49 -14.59 9.77
N SER A 71 11.16 -13.53 10.24
CA SER A 71 12.24 -12.86 9.53
C SER A 71 13.44 -12.69 10.45
N SER A 72 14.48 -12.02 9.96
CA SER A 72 15.63 -11.64 10.79
C SER A 72 15.31 -10.64 11.90
N VAL A 73 14.15 -9.97 11.86
CA VAL A 73 13.83 -8.86 12.78
C VAL A 73 12.67 -9.14 13.73
N ASN A 74 11.73 -10.01 13.38
CA ASN A 74 10.56 -10.31 14.22
C ASN A 74 9.83 -11.59 13.78
N LYS A 75 8.84 -11.98 14.60
CA LYS A 75 7.85 -13.01 14.32
C LYS A 75 6.45 -12.39 14.29
N LEU A 76 5.66 -12.74 13.30
CA LEU A 76 4.32 -12.22 13.08
C LEU A 76 3.31 -13.36 12.97
N LYS A 77 2.07 -13.11 13.38
CA LYS A 77 0.93 -13.98 13.12
C LYS A 77 0.37 -13.66 11.74
N LEU A 78 0.19 -14.68 10.91
CA LEU A 78 -0.53 -14.63 9.65
C LEU A 78 -1.87 -15.37 9.78
N ILE A 79 -2.94 -14.76 9.30
CA ILE A 79 -4.25 -15.40 9.17
C ILE A 79 -4.75 -15.16 7.74
N LEU A 80 -5.06 -16.23 7.02
CA LEU A 80 -5.82 -16.18 5.77
C LEU A 80 -7.17 -16.83 5.99
N ALA A 81 -8.25 -16.05 5.95
CA ALA A 81 -9.62 -16.54 6.04
C ALA A 81 -10.32 -16.45 4.68
N LEU A 82 -11.01 -17.51 4.30
CA LEU A 82 -11.92 -17.51 3.17
C LEU A 82 -13.29 -16.98 3.62
N LEU A 83 -13.72 -15.91 2.98
CA LEU A 83 -14.99 -15.23 3.23
C LEU A 83 -16.01 -15.62 2.15
N GLU A 84 -17.29 -15.44 2.46
CA GLU A 84 -18.37 -15.58 1.49
C GLU A 84 -18.09 -14.78 0.21
N TYR A 85 -18.64 -15.27 -0.91
CA TYR A 85 -18.49 -14.68 -2.24
C TYR A 85 -17.05 -14.69 -2.78
N GLY A 86 -16.25 -15.70 -2.38
CA GLY A 86 -14.91 -15.92 -2.96
C GLY A 86 -13.87 -14.86 -2.57
N LYS A 87 -14.13 -14.10 -1.50
CA LYS A 87 -13.18 -13.10 -0.96
C LYS A 87 -12.19 -13.77 -0.02
N VAL A 88 -10.93 -13.34 -0.03
CA VAL A 88 -9.90 -13.82 0.90
C VAL A 88 -9.46 -12.65 1.77
N ARG A 89 -9.53 -12.81 3.09
CA ARG A 89 -9.03 -11.82 4.07
C ARG A 89 -7.69 -12.30 4.58
N MET A 90 -6.65 -11.48 4.37
CA MET A 90 -5.34 -11.69 4.96
C MET A 90 -5.12 -10.69 6.09
N VAL A 91 -4.72 -11.18 7.26
CA VAL A 91 -4.34 -10.36 8.41
C VAL A 91 -2.94 -10.76 8.83
N ILE A 92 -2.05 -9.78 8.97
CA ILE A 92 -0.72 -9.96 9.55
C ILE A 92 -0.65 -9.06 10.78
N ASP A 93 -0.29 -9.64 11.92
CA ASP A 93 -0.20 -8.90 13.18
C ASP A 93 0.99 -9.38 14.03
N GLU A 94 1.34 -8.63 15.06
CA GLU A 94 2.34 -9.05 16.04
C GLU A 94 1.79 -10.18 16.92
N ILE A 95 2.65 -11.13 17.31
CA ILE A 95 2.25 -12.23 18.19
C ILE A 95 2.06 -11.73 19.63
N ASP A 96 3.03 -10.94 20.12
CA ASP A 96 3.05 -10.42 21.49
C ASP A 96 3.43 -8.92 21.48
N PRO A 97 2.54 -8.03 20.98
CA PRO A 97 2.88 -6.61 20.89
C PRO A 97 2.85 -5.93 22.26
N ILE A 98 3.75 -4.96 22.46
CA ILE A 98 3.69 -4.09 23.66
C ILE A 98 2.43 -3.20 23.70
N ARG A 99 1.77 -3.03 22.55
CA ARG A 99 0.48 -2.33 22.42
C ARG A 99 -0.30 -2.91 21.24
N GLN A 100 -1.61 -3.08 21.40
CA GLN A 100 -2.48 -3.52 20.32
C GLN A 100 -2.47 -2.53 19.14
N ARG A 101 -2.30 -3.08 17.93
CA ARG A 101 -2.43 -2.31 16.69
C ARG A 101 -3.89 -1.97 16.43
N PHE A 102 -4.12 -0.83 15.79
CA PHE A 102 -5.47 -0.42 15.44
C PHE A 102 -6.03 -1.29 14.32
N HIS A 103 -7.21 -1.88 14.53
CA HIS A 103 -7.97 -2.59 13.50
C HIS A 103 -9.22 -1.75 13.17
N PRO A 104 -9.39 -1.25 11.93
CA PRO A 104 -10.50 -0.37 11.58
C PRO A 104 -11.81 -1.14 11.32
N THR A 105 -12.21 -1.99 12.27
CA THR A 105 -13.43 -2.81 12.17
C THR A 105 -14.71 -1.97 12.10
N ILE A 106 -14.67 -0.72 12.57
CA ILE A 106 -15.78 0.25 12.46
C ILE A 106 -16.20 0.54 11.01
N ALA A 107 -15.30 0.33 10.04
CA ALA A 107 -15.61 0.49 8.62
C ALA A 107 -16.37 -0.72 8.02
N LEU A 108 -16.56 -1.80 8.81
CA LEU A 108 -17.24 -3.01 8.38
C LEU A 108 -18.69 -3.03 8.88
N ASP A 109 -19.60 -3.52 8.04
CA ASP A 109 -20.97 -3.85 8.44
C ASP A 109 -20.99 -5.22 9.14
N GLY A 110 -20.45 -5.24 10.36
CA GLY A 110 -20.19 -6.46 11.11
C GLY A 110 -19.04 -7.31 10.56
N GLU A 111 -18.71 -8.40 11.26
CA GLU A 111 -17.64 -9.29 10.83
C GLU A 111 -18.03 -10.07 9.56
N PRO A 112 -17.22 -10.04 8.49
CA PRO A 112 -17.52 -10.78 7.27
C PRO A 112 -17.63 -12.28 7.53
N LYS A 113 -18.71 -12.89 7.03
CA LYS A 113 -18.96 -14.32 7.17
C LYS A 113 -17.88 -15.12 6.44
N GLN A 114 -17.37 -16.15 7.12
CA GLN A 114 -16.43 -17.10 6.56
C GLN A 114 -17.18 -18.21 5.80
N GLN A 115 -16.57 -18.75 4.75
CA GLN A 115 -17.06 -19.93 4.03
C GLN A 115 -16.01 -21.03 4.05
N LYS A 116 -16.46 -22.29 4.02
CA LYS A 116 -15.55 -23.43 4.06
C LYS A 116 -14.75 -23.56 2.77
N PHE A 117 -13.48 -23.95 2.88
CA PHE A 117 -12.68 -24.39 1.75
C PHE A 117 -13.23 -25.72 1.19
N SER A 118 -13.03 -26.00 -0.09
CA SER A 118 -13.35 -27.33 -0.63
C SER A 118 -12.25 -28.37 -0.40
N ASN A 119 -11.02 -27.91 -0.24
CA ASN A 119 -9.87 -28.72 0.14
C ASN A 119 -8.88 -27.87 0.92
N PHE A 120 -8.00 -28.55 1.65
CA PHE A 120 -6.81 -27.97 2.25
C PHE A 120 -5.66 -28.96 2.09
N GLU A 121 -4.54 -28.49 1.55
CA GLU A 121 -3.32 -29.25 1.33
C GLU A 121 -2.16 -28.52 1.99
N HIS A 122 -1.30 -29.24 2.69
CA HIS A 122 -0.12 -28.71 3.35
C HIS A 122 1.09 -29.63 3.12
N SER A 123 2.23 -29.02 2.85
CA SER A 123 3.51 -29.68 2.59
C SER A 123 4.63 -28.92 3.30
N GLY A 124 5.87 -29.43 3.24
CA GLY A 124 7.02 -28.73 3.84
C GLY A 124 7.37 -27.37 3.23
N SER A 125 6.84 -27.03 2.04
CA SER A 125 7.19 -25.80 1.31
C SER A 125 6.01 -24.90 0.96
N SER A 126 4.77 -25.39 1.10
CA SER A 126 3.57 -24.63 0.80
C SER A 126 2.32 -25.18 1.47
N ALA A 127 1.30 -24.33 1.61
CA ALA A 127 -0.08 -24.73 1.86
C ALA A 127 -0.99 -24.20 0.75
N SER A 128 -2.09 -24.89 0.47
CA SER A 128 -3.09 -24.40 -0.47
C SER A 128 -4.50 -24.79 -0.07
N PHE A 129 -5.46 -23.97 -0.50
CA PHE A 129 -6.89 -24.24 -0.35
C PHE A 129 -7.66 -23.69 -1.54
N VAL A 130 -8.82 -24.28 -1.83
CA VAL A 130 -9.69 -23.86 -2.93
C VAL A 130 -10.95 -23.18 -2.39
N ALA A 131 -11.23 -22.02 -2.99
CA ALA A 131 -12.40 -21.21 -2.78
C ALA A 131 -13.37 -21.37 -3.95
N ASN A 132 -14.55 -21.95 -3.71
CA ASN A 132 -15.59 -22.03 -4.73
C ASN A 132 -16.49 -20.79 -4.69
N PHE A 133 -16.86 -20.32 -5.87
CA PHE A 133 -17.76 -19.18 -6.05
C PHE A 133 -18.80 -19.51 -7.13
N GLY A 134 -20.02 -19.84 -6.67
CA GLY A 134 -21.06 -20.39 -7.52
C GLY A 134 -20.67 -21.76 -8.08
N GLU A 135 -21.34 -22.19 -9.15
CA GLU A 135 -21.13 -23.54 -9.72
C GLU A 135 -19.91 -23.64 -10.64
N LYS A 136 -19.41 -22.51 -11.17
CA LYS A 136 -18.44 -22.50 -12.29
C LYS A 136 -17.12 -21.82 -11.99
N ASN A 137 -16.98 -21.09 -10.88
CA ASN A 137 -15.75 -20.37 -10.58
C ASN A 137 -15.10 -20.97 -9.33
N SER A 138 -13.82 -21.31 -9.44
CA SER A 138 -12.99 -21.73 -8.31
C SER A 138 -11.68 -20.98 -8.34
N TYR A 139 -11.21 -20.57 -7.17
CA TYR A 139 -9.91 -19.94 -6.99
C TYR A 139 -9.03 -20.82 -6.11
N LYS A 140 -7.81 -21.13 -6.56
CA LYS A 140 -6.81 -21.81 -5.73
C LYS A 140 -5.92 -20.76 -5.09
N ILE A 141 -5.85 -20.77 -3.77
CA ILE A 141 -4.96 -19.92 -2.98
C ILE A 141 -3.77 -20.78 -2.57
N VAL A 142 -2.55 -20.32 -2.82
CA VAL A 142 -1.30 -21.01 -2.47
C VAL A 142 -0.44 -20.09 -1.62
N ILE A 143 -0.09 -20.53 -0.43
CA ILE A 143 0.86 -19.89 0.49
C ILE A 143 2.21 -20.57 0.27
N GLU A 144 3.15 -19.89 -0.38
CA GLU A 144 4.56 -20.31 -0.48
C GLU A 144 5.30 -19.90 0.79
N TYR A 145 6.19 -20.77 1.29
CA TYR A 145 6.81 -20.57 2.60
C TYR A 145 8.12 -19.83 2.55
N ILE A 146 8.96 -20.13 1.56
CA ILE A 146 10.33 -19.62 1.48
C ILE A 146 10.60 -19.13 0.05
N PRO A 147 10.58 -17.81 -0.20
CA PRO A 147 10.08 -16.79 0.72
C PRO A 147 8.54 -16.80 0.85
N PHE A 148 8.00 -16.12 1.88
CA PHE A 148 6.56 -15.93 2.05
C PHE A 148 5.93 -15.22 0.86
N ARG A 149 4.97 -15.87 0.21
CA ARG A 149 4.15 -15.31 -0.86
C ARG A 149 2.77 -15.95 -0.87
N VAL A 150 1.74 -15.19 -1.22
CA VAL A 150 0.39 -15.74 -1.46
C VAL A 150 0.03 -15.56 -2.92
N ASN A 151 -0.22 -16.66 -3.61
CA ASN A 151 -0.62 -16.68 -5.02
C ASN A 151 -2.08 -17.10 -5.15
N ILE A 152 -2.84 -16.39 -5.98
CA ILE A 152 -4.24 -16.70 -6.28
C ILE A 152 -4.37 -17.05 -7.76
N PHE A 153 -4.90 -18.25 -8.03
CA PHE A 153 -5.08 -18.81 -9.35
C PHE A 153 -6.56 -19.01 -9.68
N THR A 154 -6.90 -18.93 -10.96
CA THR A 154 -8.21 -19.36 -11.52
C THR A 154 -7.96 -19.94 -12.90
N ASP A 155 -8.51 -21.13 -13.14
CA ASP A 155 -8.23 -21.96 -14.33
C ASP A 155 -6.72 -22.13 -14.56
N ASP A 156 -5.99 -22.47 -13.48
CA ASP A 156 -4.52 -22.61 -13.43
C ASP A 156 -3.70 -21.38 -13.84
N LYS A 157 -4.35 -20.22 -13.98
CA LYS A 157 -3.70 -18.94 -14.30
C LYS A 157 -3.57 -18.10 -13.05
N LEU A 158 -2.34 -17.70 -12.74
CA LEU A 158 -2.04 -16.72 -11.70
C LEU A 158 -2.70 -15.39 -12.05
N ILE A 159 -3.54 -14.86 -11.16
CA ILE A 159 -4.22 -13.57 -11.35
C ILE A 159 -3.77 -12.50 -10.35
N LEU A 160 -3.35 -12.92 -9.16
CA LEU A 160 -2.94 -12.02 -8.09
C LEU A 160 -1.84 -12.70 -7.27
N SER A 161 -0.82 -11.93 -6.91
CA SER A 161 0.27 -12.39 -6.06
C SER A 161 0.57 -11.34 -5.00
N VAL A 162 0.55 -11.75 -3.73
CA VAL A 162 0.83 -10.90 -2.57
C VAL A 162 2.23 -11.20 -2.05
N ASN A 163 2.98 -10.14 -1.74
CA ASN A 163 4.38 -10.16 -1.37
C ASN A 163 5.31 -10.75 -2.46
N SER A 164 4.92 -10.67 -3.73
CA SER A 164 5.67 -11.27 -4.83
C SER A 164 7.07 -10.69 -5.03
N ARG A 165 7.25 -9.44 -4.62
CA ARG A 165 8.48 -8.64 -4.73
C ARG A 165 9.22 -8.53 -3.40
N GLN A 166 8.79 -9.26 -2.38
CA GLN A 166 9.39 -9.24 -1.04
C GLN A 166 9.40 -7.84 -0.42
N LEU A 167 8.31 -7.09 -0.59
CA LEU A 167 8.16 -5.75 -0.02
C LEU A 167 7.37 -5.73 1.29
N LEU A 168 6.99 -6.90 1.82
CA LEU A 168 6.49 -6.99 3.19
C LEU A 168 7.54 -6.41 4.15
N LYS A 169 7.20 -5.30 4.78
CA LYS A 169 7.97 -4.67 5.85
C LYS A 169 7.00 -4.35 6.98
N PHE A 170 7.38 -4.74 8.18
CA PHE A 170 6.53 -4.62 9.37
C PHE A 170 7.41 -4.09 10.51
N GLU A 171 7.29 -2.80 10.79
CA GLU A 171 8.01 -2.14 11.89
C GLU A 171 7.26 -2.43 13.20
N HIS A 172 7.75 -3.41 13.97
CA HIS A 172 7.15 -3.82 15.24
C HIS A 172 7.32 -2.73 16.31
N TYR A 173 6.38 -2.66 17.26
CA TYR A 173 6.51 -1.74 18.38
C TYR A 173 7.72 -2.09 19.24
N ARG A 174 8.53 -1.09 19.59
CA ARG A 174 9.71 -1.27 20.43
C ARG A 174 9.90 -0.08 21.36
N ASN A 175 10.65 -0.27 22.44
CA ASN A 175 11.08 0.83 23.30
C ASN A 175 12.30 1.53 22.71
N LYS A 176 12.38 2.85 22.90
CA LYS A 176 13.55 3.64 22.49
C LYS A 176 14.75 3.25 23.36
N VAL A 177 15.83 2.81 22.70
CA VAL A 177 17.11 2.51 23.35
C VAL A 177 18.08 3.63 23.04
N GLY A 178 18.68 4.22 24.08
CA GLY A 178 19.58 5.37 23.92
C GLY A 178 18.88 6.57 23.28
N ASP A 179 19.50 7.15 22.25
CA ASP A 179 18.92 8.24 21.46
C ASP A 179 18.06 7.75 20.28
N GLY A 180 18.01 6.43 20.03
CA GLY A 180 17.26 5.84 18.94
C GLY A 180 17.92 5.97 17.56
N ALA A 181 19.19 6.37 17.48
CA ALA A 181 19.87 6.58 16.20
C ALA A 181 19.98 5.32 15.33
N GLU A 182 20.06 4.13 15.95
CA GLU A 182 20.17 2.84 15.26
C GLU A 182 18.88 2.40 14.55
N ASP A 183 17.72 2.97 14.93
CA ASP A 183 16.42 2.60 14.34
C ASP A 183 16.15 3.29 12.98
N GLY A 184 16.97 4.28 12.64
CA GLY A 184 16.91 5.03 11.39
C GLY A 184 16.22 6.39 11.50
N GLU A 185 16.44 7.21 10.47
CA GLU A 185 15.92 8.58 10.39
C GLU A 185 14.38 8.61 10.50
N GLY A 186 13.87 9.49 11.36
CA GLY A 186 12.43 9.68 11.62
C GLY A 186 11.71 8.42 12.09
N PHE A 187 12.43 7.47 12.71
CA PHE A 187 11.80 6.35 13.40
C PHE A 187 11.12 6.84 14.69
N TRP A 188 11.78 7.74 15.42
CA TRP A 188 11.26 8.40 16.62
C TRP A 188 10.67 9.76 16.26
N GLU A 189 11.00 10.82 17.00
CA GLU A 189 10.43 12.15 16.83
C GLU A 189 10.64 12.70 15.41
N GLU A 190 9.61 13.32 14.83
CA GLU A 190 9.64 13.91 13.48
C GLU A 190 9.05 15.31 13.51
N THR A 191 9.68 16.29 12.84
CA THR A 191 9.19 17.68 12.81
C THR A 191 8.86 18.13 11.40
N PHE A 192 7.69 18.75 11.22
CA PHE A 192 7.26 19.35 9.96
C PHE A 192 6.61 20.72 10.20
N LYS A 193 7.15 21.75 9.54
CA LYS A 193 6.68 23.16 9.61
C LYS A 193 6.38 23.69 11.02
N GLY A 194 7.18 23.30 12.01
CA GLY A 194 7.04 23.74 13.40
C GLY A 194 6.19 22.84 14.28
N HIS A 195 5.61 21.77 13.75
CA HIS A 195 4.93 20.74 14.52
C HIS A 195 5.84 19.54 14.71
N THR A 196 6.05 19.13 15.96
CA THR A 196 6.83 17.94 16.30
C THR A 196 5.88 16.82 16.72
N ASP A 197 5.89 15.74 15.95
CA ASP A 197 5.31 14.46 16.36
C ASP A 197 6.31 13.75 17.28
N THR A 198 5.86 13.45 18.50
CA THR A 198 6.68 12.81 19.54
C THR A 198 6.89 11.30 19.32
N LYS A 199 6.10 10.63 18.47
CA LYS A 199 6.20 9.20 18.14
C LYS A 199 6.62 8.31 19.33
N PRO A 200 5.81 8.24 20.41
CA PRO A 200 6.22 7.63 21.68
C PRO A 200 6.56 6.14 21.59
N PHE A 201 6.08 5.45 20.54
CA PHE A 201 6.36 4.03 20.28
C PHE A 201 7.21 3.82 19.02
N GLY A 202 7.85 4.89 18.56
CA GLY A 202 8.57 4.92 17.30
C GLY A 202 7.63 4.73 16.11
N SER A 203 8.21 4.33 15.00
CA SER A 203 7.46 4.02 13.80
C SER A 203 6.87 2.63 13.90
N SER A 204 5.62 2.51 13.48
CA SER A 204 4.87 1.26 13.47
C SER A 204 4.38 0.90 12.08
N SER A 205 5.08 1.40 11.07
CA SER A 205 4.63 1.31 9.69
C SER A 205 4.60 -0.12 9.14
N ILE A 206 3.64 -0.40 8.26
CA ILE A 206 3.49 -1.68 7.58
C ILE A 206 3.36 -1.44 6.08
N GLY A 207 4.08 -2.23 5.29
CA GLY A 207 4.07 -2.17 3.85
C GLY A 207 3.99 -3.55 3.22
N LEU A 208 3.37 -3.65 2.05
CA LEU A 208 3.15 -4.91 1.34
C LEU A 208 2.91 -4.67 -0.16
N ASP A 209 3.52 -5.48 -1.03
CA ASP A 209 3.20 -5.48 -2.47
C ASP A 209 2.08 -6.45 -2.85
N VAL A 210 1.25 -6.02 -3.80
CA VAL A 210 0.25 -6.82 -4.48
C VAL A 210 0.45 -6.66 -5.99
N SER A 211 0.71 -7.76 -6.67
CA SER A 211 0.83 -7.83 -8.13
C SER A 211 -0.44 -8.36 -8.78
N PHE A 212 -1.00 -7.58 -9.70
CA PHE A 212 -2.12 -7.92 -10.57
C PHE A 212 -1.59 -8.44 -11.91
N ILE A 213 -1.71 -9.75 -12.12
CA ILE A 213 -1.08 -10.45 -13.24
C ILE A 213 -2.02 -10.49 -14.44
N GLY A 214 -1.54 -10.04 -15.61
CA GLY A 214 -2.33 -10.00 -16.84
C GLY A 214 -3.30 -8.82 -16.95
N TYR A 215 -3.15 -7.80 -16.10
CA TYR A 215 -3.92 -6.56 -16.14
C TYR A 215 -3.08 -5.40 -16.65
N LYS A 216 -3.69 -4.54 -17.48
CA LYS A 216 -3.02 -3.36 -18.06
C LYS A 216 -3.29 -2.07 -17.29
N PHE A 217 -4.42 -2.01 -16.60
CA PHE A 217 -4.94 -0.80 -15.98
C PHE A 217 -5.37 -1.07 -14.54
N LEU A 218 -5.10 -0.09 -13.70
CA LEU A 218 -5.50 -0.06 -12.30
C LEU A 218 -6.37 1.18 -12.06
N TYR A 219 -7.31 1.08 -11.14
CA TYR A 219 -8.31 2.11 -10.82
C TYR A 219 -8.52 2.17 -9.32
N GLY A 220 -9.16 3.24 -8.85
CA GLY A 220 -9.55 3.41 -7.46
C GLY A 220 -8.60 4.32 -6.70
N LEU A 221 -8.37 4.03 -5.43
CA LEU A 221 -7.60 4.86 -4.50
C LEU A 221 -8.03 6.34 -4.45
N PRO A 222 -9.33 6.70 -4.49
CA PRO A 222 -9.70 8.11 -4.37
C PRO A 222 -9.35 8.65 -2.96
N GLU A 223 -9.20 9.96 -2.76
CA GLU A 223 -9.52 11.05 -3.69
C GLU A 223 -8.26 11.77 -4.19
N HIS A 224 -8.10 11.81 -5.52
CA HIS A 224 -7.02 12.52 -6.21
C HIS A 224 -7.59 13.27 -7.41
N SER A 225 -7.04 14.44 -7.70
CA SER A 225 -7.34 15.16 -8.92
C SER A 225 -6.48 14.63 -10.07
N GLU A 226 -6.71 13.39 -10.49
CA GLU A 226 -5.92 12.68 -11.50
C GLU A 226 -6.83 11.88 -12.45
N SER A 227 -6.26 11.31 -13.51
CA SER A 227 -6.97 10.41 -14.42
C SER A 227 -7.62 9.23 -13.69
N PHE A 228 -8.77 8.77 -14.21
CA PHE A 228 -9.49 7.61 -13.66
C PHE A 228 -8.62 6.34 -13.61
N THR A 229 -7.79 6.13 -14.63
CA THR A 229 -6.75 5.10 -14.62
C THR A 229 -5.56 5.59 -13.80
N LEU A 230 -5.12 4.80 -12.82
CA LEU A 230 -3.93 5.10 -12.03
C LEU A 230 -2.68 5.11 -12.92
N LYS A 231 -1.84 6.13 -12.74
CA LYS A 231 -0.56 6.28 -13.43
C LYS A 231 0.56 5.61 -12.64
N SER A 232 1.67 5.32 -13.32
CA SER A 232 2.88 4.79 -12.68
C SER A 232 3.54 5.88 -11.83
N THR A 233 3.94 5.57 -10.60
CA THR A 233 4.57 6.50 -9.65
C THR A 233 6.10 6.38 -9.61
N THR A 234 6.69 5.57 -10.49
CA THR A 234 8.15 5.33 -10.58
C THR A 234 9.01 6.60 -10.56
N TYR A 235 8.51 7.70 -11.13
CA TYR A 235 9.24 8.98 -11.24
C TYR A 235 8.52 10.16 -10.56
N THR A 236 7.50 9.88 -9.77
CA THR A 236 6.71 10.89 -9.04
C THR A 236 6.62 10.49 -7.57
N ASP A 237 5.91 11.24 -6.74
CA ASP A 237 5.49 10.70 -5.44
C ASP A 237 4.42 9.60 -5.61
N PRO A 238 4.30 8.66 -4.65
CA PRO A 238 3.21 7.70 -4.60
C PRO A 238 1.87 8.42 -4.44
N TYR A 239 0.76 7.74 -4.78
CA TYR A 239 -0.56 8.23 -4.41
C TYR A 239 -0.66 8.28 -2.89
N ARG A 240 -1.06 9.44 -2.34
CA ARG A 240 -1.20 9.61 -0.89
C ARG A 240 -2.68 9.54 -0.49
N LEU A 241 -2.99 8.77 0.53
CA LEU A 241 -4.30 8.65 1.15
C LEU A 241 -4.18 9.18 2.58
N TYR A 242 -4.53 10.45 2.73
CA TYR A 242 -4.55 11.16 4.00
C TYR A 242 -5.50 12.34 3.86
N ASN A 243 -6.62 12.31 4.59
CA ASN A 243 -7.65 13.33 4.42
C ASN A 243 -7.09 14.69 4.82
N LEU A 244 -6.96 15.59 3.84
CA LEU A 244 -6.34 16.90 3.96
C LEU A 244 -7.25 17.97 3.36
N ASP A 245 -7.26 19.14 3.99
CA ASP A 245 -7.82 20.34 3.41
C ASP A 245 -6.77 21.00 2.50
N VAL A 246 -6.85 20.72 1.20
CA VAL A 246 -5.91 21.23 0.19
C VAL A 246 -6.54 22.42 -0.53
N PHE A 247 -6.27 23.61 -0.02
CA PHE A 247 -6.72 24.86 -0.62
C PHE A 247 -6.22 25.00 -2.07
N GLU A 248 -7.13 25.31 -2.99
CA GLU A 248 -6.86 25.52 -4.42
C GLU A 248 -6.04 24.37 -5.07
N TYR A 249 -6.38 23.12 -4.74
CA TYR A 249 -5.68 21.93 -5.26
C TYR A 249 -5.46 21.96 -6.79
N GLU A 250 -4.30 21.48 -7.21
CA GLU A 250 -3.93 21.37 -8.62
C GLU A 250 -4.44 20.07 -9.25
N LEU A 251 -4.60 20.07 -10.57
CA LEU A 251 -4.98 18.89 -11.34
C LEU A 251 -3.75 18.02 -11.69
N GLU A 252 -4.02 16.82 -12.17
CA GLU A 252 -3.06 15.84 -12.71
C GLU A 252 -1.90 15.46 -11.77
N ASN A 253 -2.21 15.18 -10.50
CA ASN A 253 -1.21 14.71 -9.54
C ASN A 253 -1.81 13.80 -8.45
N GLY A 254 -0.93 13.06 -7.76
CA GLY A 254 -1.28 12.07 -6.72
C GLY A 254 -1.29 12.60 -5.27
N MET A 255 -1.34 13.93 -5.06
CA MET A 255 -1.45 14.49 -3.70
C MET A 255 -2.81 14.14 -3.09
N ALA A 256 -2.82 13.76 -1.82
CA ALA A 256 -4.06 13.44 -1.11
C ALA A 256 -5.00 14.66 -1.05
N LEU A 257 -6.29 14.42 -1.14
CA LEU A 257 -7.36 15.41 -0.98
C LEU A 257 -8.22 15.08 0.26
N TYR A 258 -9.53 15.33 0.20
CA TYR A 258 -10.41 15.35 1.37
C TYR A 258 -10.85 13.97 1.83
N GLY A 259 -10.95 13.00 0.92
CA GLY A 259 -11.36 11.62 1.20
C GLY A 259 -10.29 10.59 0.87
N SER A 260 -10.38 9.43 1.53
CA SER A 260 -9.49 8.29 1.30
C SER A 260 -10.29 6.99 1.28
N ILE A 261 -10.24 6.25 0.17
CA ILE A 261 -10.77 4.89 0.07
C ILE A 261 -9.64 3.98 -0.44
N PRO A 262 -9.00 3.17 0.43
CA PRO A 262 -7.85 2.33 0.08
C PRO A 262 -8.26 1.05 -0.68
N PHE A 263 -9.00 1.23 -1.78
CA PHE A 263 -9.51 0.17 -2.63
C PHE A 263 -8.97 0.33 -4.06
N ALA A 264 -8.26 -0.69 -4.54
CA ALA A 264 -7.70 -0.73 -5.88
C ALA A 264 -8.31 -1.86 -6.70
N ILE A 265 -8.61 -1.57 -7.97
CA ILE A 265 -9.26 -2.48 -8.90
C ILE A 265 -8.37 -2.65 -10.13
N ALA A 266 -8.14 -3.90 -10.53
CA ALA A 266 -7.55 -4.26 -11.82
C ALA A 266 -8.64 -4.86 -12.70
N HIS A 267 -8.97 -4.19 -13.79
CA HIS A 267 -10.01 -4.63 -14.72
C HIS A 267 -9.41 -5.10 -16.04
N GLY A 268 -9.88 -6.25 -16.54
CA GLY A 268 -9.46 -6.81 -17.82
C GLY A 268 -10.64 -7.44 -18.56
N LYS A 269 -10.45 -7.73 -19.86
CA LYS A 269 -11.54 -8.22 -20.74
C LYS A 269 -12.28 -9.46 -20.23
N LYS A 270 -11.59 -10.32 -19.47
CA LYS A 270 -12.13 -11.61 -19.00
C LYS A 270 -12.43 -11.63 -17.50
N ARG A 271 -11.77 -10.78 -16.71
CA ARG A 271 -11.67 -10.92 -15.25
C ARG A 271 -11.47 -9.55 -14.62
N THR A 272 -11.90 -9.42 -13.38
CA THR A 272 -11.61 -8.28 -12.51
C THR A 272 -11.04 -8.84 -11.21
N ALA A 273 -9.98 -8.20 -10.70
CA ALA A 273 -9.44 -8.45 -9.38
C ALA A 273 -9.38 -7.14 -8.61
N ALA A 274 -9.49 -7.20 -7.29
CA ALA A 274 -9.43 -6.01 -6.46
C ALA A 274 -8.80 -6.32 -5.11
N VAL A 275 -8.23 -5.28 -4.49
CA VAL A 275 -7.71 -5.33 -3.13
C VAL A 275 -8.29 -4.16 -2.35
N LEU A 276 -8.85 -4.46 -1.19
CA LEU A 276 -9.13 -3.49 -0.14
C LEU A 276 -8.00 -3.58 0.89
N TRP A 277 -7.20 -2.52 1.00
CA TRP A 277 -6.24 -2.37 2.08
C TRP A 277 -6.95 -1.72 3.27
N LEU A 278 -7.53 -2.55 4.13
CA LEU A 278 -8.37 -2.09 5.23
C LEU A 278 -7.52 -1.47 6.36
N ASN A 279 -7.12 -0.21 6.15
CA ASN A 279 -6.30 0.59 7.05
C ASN A 279 -6.81 2.04 7.09
N ALA A 280 -6.72 2.69 8.25
CA ALA A 280 -7.21 4.05 8.46
C ALA A 280 -6.09 5.09 8.69
N ALA A 281 -4.83 4.66 8.75
CA ALA A 281 -3.68 5.53 8.95
C ALA A 281 -3.25 6.17 7.62
N GLU A 282 -2.28 7.09 7.67
CA GLU A 282 -1.70 7.70 6.48
C GLU A 282 -1.15 6.61 5.56
N THR A 283 -1.65 6.50 4.32
CA THR A 283 -1.25 5.45 3.39
C THR A 283 -0.65 6.02 2.12
N TRP A 284 0.53 5.56 1.73
CA TRP A 284 1.18 5.84 0.45
C TRP A 284 1.12 4.61 -0.45
N VAL A 285 0.84 4.84 -1.72
CA VAL A 285 0.58 3.77 -2.68
C VAL A 285 1.42 3.95 -3.94
N ASP A 286 2.48 3.15 -4.05
CA ASP A 286 3.32 3.13 -5.25
C ASP A 286 2.69 2.22 -6.30
N VAL A 287 2.51 2.72 -7.52
CA VAL A 287 1.95 2.00 -8.66
C VAL A 287 3.03 1.85 -9.73
N ASN A 288 3.20 0.63 -10.24
CA ASN A 288 4.08 0.39 -11.38
C ASN A 288 3.36 -0.48 -12.39
N LEU A 289 3.36 0.01 -13.62
CA LEU A 289 2.71 -0.61 -14.75
C LEU A 289 3.80 -1.18 -15.67
N ALA A 290 4.39 -2.31 -15.28
CA ALA A 290 5.28 -3.03 -16.18
C ALA A 290 4.43 -3.77 -17.23
N ILE A 291 4.92 -3.80 -18.47
CA ILE A 291 4.32 -4.61 -19.54
C ILE A 291 4.34 -6.06 -19.05
N ASP A 292 3.16 -6.65 -18.84
CA ASP A 292 2.86 -8.00 -18.33
C ASP A 292 2.58 -8.15 -16.81
N LYS A 293 2.90 -7.15 -15.97
CA LYS A 293 2.60 -7.17 -14.52
C LYS A 293 2.34 -5.76 -13.97
N GLY A 294 1.09 -5.44 -13.64
CA GLY A 294 0.79 -4.29 -12.79
C GLY A 294 1.01 -4.67 -11.32
N PHE A 295 1.63 -3.83 -10.51
CA PHE A 295 1.63 -4.02 -9.05
C PHE A 295 1.37 -2.72 -8.31
N ILE A 296 0.88 -2.88 -7.08
CA ILE A 296 0.65 -1.82 -6.11
C ILE A 296 1.44 -2.15 -4.83
N LEU A 297 2.16 -1.19 -4.27
CA LEU A 297 2.77 -1.27 -2.94
C LEU A 297 2.02 -0.34 -2.01
N PHE A 298 1.32 -0.89 -1.02
CA PHE A 298 0.73 -0.11 0.06
C PHE A 298 1.76 0.06 1.18
N VAL A 299 1.85 1.26 1.74
CA VAL A 299 2.69 1.59 2.91
C VAL A 299 1.88 2.51 3.81
N PHE A 300 1.77 2.20 5.10
CA PHE A 300 1.13 3.09 6.06
C PHE A 300 1.89 3.15 7.37
N ASP A 301 1.73 4.23 8.14
CA ASP A 301 2.17 4.39 9.53
C ASP A 301 1.08 5.12 10.33
#